data_AF-A0A6G0ZKM8-F1
#
_entry.id   AF-A0A6G0ZKM8-F1
#
_cell.length_a   1.000
_cell.length_b   1.000
_cell.length_c   1.000
_cell.angle_alpha   90.00
_cell.angle_beta   90.00
_cell.angle_gamma   90.00
#
_symmetry.space_group_name_H-M   'P 1'
#
loop_
_entity.id
_entity.type
_entity.pdbx_description
1 polymer ?
#
loop_
_entity_poly.entity_id
_entity_poly.type
_entity_poly.pdbx_seq_one_letter_code
_entity_poly.pdbx_strand_id
1 'polypeptide(L)'
;MVGLCYLGTVQQTQVGIQSVQGVFFMLITENFFTPMYSVMNQLPTQLPLFRREYTSGLYDASTFYIANVLSFIPTLIIEPTVYTTIVYCMAGMQTDLYGYFLTVIITILVMAVSTSCGYMFNNIFGSLSLALTFVQPFDNVIMMLSGIFVNLRSVPWFLHWVVKISWFELGFEALTILHWQNVTYIACSEDPDVPCLIDGSEVLDKYEFKVTNLIPHIYSMVWLYIGFHLISFVCFVTRAHLNKLS
;
A
#
# COMPACT_ATOMS: atom_id res chain seq x y z
N MET A 1 -14.14 -12.93 2.86
CA MET A 1 -13.44 -14.23 2.73
C MET A 1 -12.11 -14.21 3.47
N VAL A 2 -11.22 -13.24 3.22
CA VAL A 2 -9.91 -13.12 3.89
C VAL A 2 -9.97 -13.20 5.42
N GLY A 3 -10.78 -12.37 6.07
CA GLY A 3 -10.92 -12.41 7.54
C GLY A 3 -11.44 -13.76 8.08
N LEU A 4 -12.17 -14.54 7.28
CA LEU A 4 -12.63 -15.88 7.68
C LEU A 4 -11.48 -16.89 7.70
N CYS A 5 -10.50 -16.74 6.79
CA CYS A 5 -9.33 -17.64 6.72
C CYS A 5 -8.43 -17.51 7.96
N TYR A 6 -8.47 -16.36 8.65
CA TYR A 6 -7.63 -16.08 9.80
C TYR A 6 -8.38 -16.08 11.14
N LEU A 7 -9.63 -16.58 11.18
CA LEU A 7 -10.45 -16.65 12.39
C LEU A 7 -9.72 -17.36 13.54
N GLY A 8 -9.36 -16.59 14.58
CA GLY A 8 -8.71 -17.13 15.78
C GLY A 8 -7.31 -17.75 15.54
N THR A 9 -6.68 -17.44 14.40
CA THR A 9 -5.36 -17.98 14.02
C THR A 9 -4.19 -17.20 14.62
N VAL A 10 -4.43 -15.99 15.14
CA VAL A 10 -3.42 -15.18 15.83
C VAL A 10 -3.21 -15.75 17.23
N GLN A 11 -2.41 -16.81 17.28
CA GLN A 11 -1.92 -17.43 18.51
C GLN A 11 -0.43 -17.10 18.66
N GLN A 12 0.05 -17.01 19.90
CA GLN A 12 1.48 -16.81 20.20
C GLN A 12 2.23 -18.14 20.03
N THR A 13 2.25 -18.68 18.82
CA THR A 13 2.93 -19.93 18.43
C THR A 13 3.76 -19.70 17.18
N GLN A 14 4.71 -20.58 16.88
CA GLN A 14 5.52 -20.47 15.65
C GLN A 14 4.68 -20.45 14.37
N VAL A 15 3.57 -21.19 14.34
CA VAL A 15 2.60 -21.17 13.22
C VAL A 15 1.84 -19.84 13.17
N GLY A 16 1.49 -19.29 14.34
CA GLY A 16 0.83 -18.00 14.45
C GLY A 16 1.64 -16.83 13.90
N ILE A 17 2.99 -16.91 13.94
CA ILE A 17 3.85 -15.92 13.27
C ILE A 17 3.49 -15.84 11.77
N GLN A 18 3.43 -16.98 11.08
CA GLN A 18 3.07 -17.01 9.67
C GLN A 18 1.64 -16.51 9.43
N SER A 19 0.70 -16.85 10.31
CA SER A 19 -0.68 -16.36 10.22
C SER A 19 -0.76 -14.84 10.33
N VAL A 20 -0.05 -14.23 11.28
CA VAL A 20 0.02 -12.77 11.45
C VAL A 20 0.63 -12.10 10.23
N GLN A 21 1.75 -12.63 9.71
CA GLN A 21 2.37 -12.12 8.48
C GLN A 21 1.43 -12.22 7.29
N GLY A 22 0.67 -13.32 7.19
CA GLY A 22 -0.38 -13.49 6.19
C GLY A 22 -1.49 -12.45 6.29
N VAL A 23 -1.94 -12.12 7.50
CA VAL A 23 -2.92 -11.04 7.73
C VAL A 23 -2.38 -9.69 7.24
N PHE A 24 -1.15 -9.32 7.60
CA PHE A 24 -0.53 -8.06 7.15
C PHE A 24 -0.35 -8.02 5.63
N PHE A 25 0.12 -9.12 5.05
CA PHE A 25 0.25 -9.22 3.60
C PHE A 25 -1.09 -8.98 2.90
N MET A 26 -2.18 -9.57 3.39
CA MET A 26 -3.51 -9.38 2.82
C MET A 26 -4.04 -7.96 3.03
N LEU A 27 -3.81 -7.36 4.20
CA LEU A 27 -4.17 -5.98 4.49
C LEU A 27 -3.49 -5.01 3.51
N ILE A 28 -2.19 -5.19 3.29
CA ILE A 28 -1.42 -4.36 2.36
C ILE A 28 -1.84 -4.63 0.91
N THR A 29 -1.98 -5.90 0.52
CA THR A 29 -2.38 -6.31 -0.85
C THR A 29 -3.69 -5.66 -1.28
N GLU A 30 -4.74 -5.73 -0.46
CA GLU A 30 -6.03 -5.14 -0.80
C GLU A 30 -5.96 -3.61 -0.90
N ASN A 31 -5.28 -2.96 0.05
CA ASN A 31 -5.09 -1.51 0.02
C ASN A 31 -4.06 -1.05 -1.02
N PHE A 32 -3.35 -1.97 -1.67
CA PHE A 32 -2.38 -1.69 -2.73
C PHE A 32 -3.00 -1.83 -4.11
N PHE A 33 -3.63 -2.96 -4.43
CA PHE A 33 -4.08 -3.23 -5.80
C PHE A 33 -5.44 -2.61 -6.11
N THR A 34 -6.43 -2.85 -5.25
CA THR A 34 -7.83 -2.44 -5.45
C THR A 34 -7.98 -0.94 -5.74
N PRO A 35 -7.46 -0.01 -4.89
CA PRO A 35 -7.59 1.43 -5.15
C PRO A 35 -6.89 1.89 -6.43
N MET A 36 -5.68 1.38 -6.73
CA MET A 36 -4.94 1.75 -7.94
C MET A 36 -5.71 1.41 -9.21
N TYR A 37 -6.15 0.15 -9.34
CA TYR A 37 -6.92 -0.28 -10.51
C TYR A 37 -8.29 0.40 -10.59
N SER A 38 -8.91 0.68 -9.43
CA SER A 38 -10.18 1.41 -9.37
C SER A 38 -10.06 2.79 -10.01
N VAL A 39 -9.05 3.58 -9.61
CA VAL A 39 -8.80 4.91 -10.18
C VAL A 39 -8.42 4.84 -11.66
N MET A 40 -7.57 3.88 -12.03
CA MET A 40 -7.18 3.70 -13.43
C MET A 40 -8.38 3.41 -14.35
N ASN A 41 -9.39 2.68 -13.87
CA ASN A 41 -10.60 2.42 -14.63
C ASN A 41 -11.60 3.58 -14.59
N GLN A 42 -11.71 4.29 -13.47
CA GLN A 42 -12.66 5.39 -13.31
C GLN A 42 -12.25 6.66 -14.07
N LEU A 43 -10.98 7.06 -13.99
CA LEU A 43 -10.52 8.34 -14.56
C LEU A 43 -10.81 8.47 -16.07
N PRO A 44 -10.54 7.46 -16.93
CA PRO A 44 -10.85 7.53 -18.36
C PRO A 44 -12.32 7.77 -18.68
N THR A 45 -13.24 7.28 -17.84
CA THR A 45 -14.69 7.46 -18.04
C THR A 45 -15.14 8.90 -17.83
N GLN A 46 -14.39 9.69 -17.04
CA GLN A 46 -14.65 11.10 -16.77
C GLN A 46 -14.05 12.03 -17.83
N LEU A 47 -13.04 11.56 -18.58
CA LEU A 47 -12.32 12.37 -19.57
C LEU A 47 -13.18 12.93 -20.72
N PRO A 48 -14.19 12.23 -21.27
CA PRO A 48 -15.05 12.79 -22.32
C PRO A 48 -15.85 14.01 -21.85
N LEU A 49 -16.37 13.94 -20.63
CA LEU A 49 -17.10 15.05 -20.00
C LEU A 49 -16.15 16.23 -19.75
N PHE A 50 -14.98 15.93 -19.16
CA PHE A 50 -13.91 16.91 -18.95
C PHE A 50 -13.55 17.64 -20.24
N ARG A 51 -13.33 16.90 -21.34
CA ARG A 51 -12.92 17.49 -22.63
C ARG A 51 -13.96 18.48 -23.15
N ARG A 52 -15.25 18.16 -23.01
CA ARG A 52 -16.35 19.04 -23.40
C ARG A 52 -16.40 20.32 -22.57
N GLU A 53 -16.25 20.22 -21.26
CA GLU A 53 -16.32 21.36 -20.35
C GLU A 53 -15.08 22.26 -20.45
N TYR A 54 -13.91 21.65 -20.65
CA TYR A 54 -12.65 22.34 -20.85
C TYR A 54 -12.60 23.11 -22.17
N THR A 55 -13.14 22.57 -23.28
CA THR A 55 -13.21 23.31 -24.56
C THR A 55 -14.26 24.42 -24.53
N SER A 56 -15.34 24.27 -23.76
CA SER A 56 -16.30 25.34 -23.48
C SER A 56 -15.78 26.43 -22.53
N GLY A 57 -14.60 26.24 -21.93
CA GLY A 57 -14.00 27.21 -21.01
C GLY A 57 -14.67 27.27 -19.64
N LEU A 58 -15.35 26.20 -19.21
CA LEU A 58 -16.09 26.17 -17.95
C LEU A 58 -15.17 26.13 -16.72
N TYR A 59 -14.02 25.44 -16.84
CA TYR A 59 -12.96 25.39 -15.84
C TYR A 59 -11.63 24.93 -16.46
N ASP A 60 -10.52 25.17 -15.76
CA ASP A 60 -9.18 24.75 -16.16
C ASP A 60 -8.86 23.29 -15.78
N ALA A 61 -7.89 22.69 -16.47
CA ALA A 61 -7.42 21.33 -16.20
C ALA A 61 -6.93 21.13 -14.75
N SER A 62 -6.31 22.16 -14.16
CA SER A 62 -5.86 22.13 -12.77
C SER A 62 -7.03 22.01 -11.79
N THR A 63 -8.11 22.77 -12.00
CA THR A 63 -9.31 22.75 -11.18
C THR A 63 -9.98 21.38 -11.21
N PHE A 64 -10.09 20.77 -12.40
CA PHE A 64 -10.62 19.41 -12.52
C PHE A 64 -9.79 18.40 -11.75
N TYR A 65 -8.47 18.43 -11.91
CA TYR A 65 -7.58 17.47 -11.25
C TYR A 65 -7.69 17.57 -9.73
N ILE A 66 -7.61 18.78 -9.17
CA ILE A 66 -7.70 19.01 -7.73
C ILE A 66 -9.07 18.59 -7.20
N ALA A 67 -10.16 18.97 -7.88
CA ALA A 67 -11.50 18.57 -7.49
C ALA A 67 -11.67 17.04 -7.48
N ASN A 68 -11.09 16.36 -8.48
CA ASN A 68 -11.14 14.90 -8.56
C ASN A 68 -10.37 14.26 -7.41
N VAL A 69 -9.13 14.68 -7.13
CA VAL A 69 -8.35 14.16 -5.99
C VAL A 69 -9.07 14.39 -4.66
N LEU A 70 -9.64 15.58 -4.44
CA LEU A 70 -10.41 15.89 -3.24
C LEU A 70 -11.66 15.00 -3.11
N SER A 71 -12.30 14.64 -4.22
CA SER A 71 -13.48 13.76 -4.20
C SER A 71 -13.16 12.33 -3.75
N PHE A 72 -11.92 11.88 -3.87
CA PHE A 72 -11.48 10.55 -3.44
C PHE A 72 -11.09 10.48 -1.95
N ILE A 73 -10.85 11.62 -1.28
CA ILE A 73 -10.45 11.64 0.15
C ILE A 73 -11.39 10.85 1.07
N PRO A 74 -12.73 10.97 0.96
CA PRO A 74 -13.65 10.20 1.80
C PRO A 74 -13.46 8.69 1.62
N THR A 75 -13.32 8.24 0.37
CA THR A 75 -13.07 6.83 0.05
C THR A 75 -11.73 6.35 0.63
N LEU A 76 -10.68 7.17 0.52
CA LEU A 76 -9.36 6.90 1.07
C LEU A 76 -9.33 6.73 2.60
N ILE A 77 -10.32 7.23 3.32
CA ILE A 77 -10.41 7.10 4.78
C ILE A 77 -11.36 5.97 5.15
N ILE A 78 -12.56 5.94 4.57
CA ILE A 78 -13.63 5.04 4.98
C ILE A 78 -13.31 3.59 4.61
N GLU A 79 -12.92 3.33 3.36
CA GLU A 79 -12.68 1.99 2.85
C GLU A 79 -11.59 1.23 3.63
N PRO A 80 -10.37 1.77 3.83
CA PRO A 80 -9.31 1.07 4.54
C PRO A 80 -9.64 0.95 6.03
N THR A 81 -10.33 1.93 6.63
CA THR A 81 -10.74 1.87 8.03
C THR A 81 -11.71 0.72 8.24
N VAL A 82 -12.78 0.64 7.44
CA VAL A 82 -13.79 -0.42 7.55
C VAL A 82 -13.17 -1.79 7.30
N TYR A 83 -12.38 -1.92 6.24
CA TYR A 83 -11.72 -3.20 5.91
C TYR A 83 -10.75 -3.65 7.00
N THR A 84 -9.87 -2.74 7.46
CA THR A 84 -8.91 -3.01 8.53
C THR A 84 -9.64 -3.40 9.81
N THR A 85 -10.69 -2.68 10.21
CA THR A 85 -11.49 -2.98 11.41
C THR A 85 -12.04 -4.41 11.37
N ILE A 86 -12.65 -4.79 10.26
CA ILE A 86 -13.25 -6.13 10.10
C ILE A 86 -12.17 -7.20 10.22
N VAL A 87 -11.06 -7.06 9.49
CA VAL A 87 -9.97 -8.04 9.52
C VAL A 87 -9.36 -8.12 10.92
N TYR A 88 -9.18 -6.98 11.59
CA TYR A 88 -8.64 -6.92 12.95
C TYR A 88 -9.49 -7.70 13.96
N CYS A 89 -10.81 -7.47 13.93
CA CYS A 89 -11.75 -8.14 14.82
C CYS A 89 -11.82 -9.65 14.53
N MET A 90 -11.80 -10.04 13.25
CA MET A 90 -11.90 -11.46 12.86
C MET A 90 -10.61 -12.23 13.14
N ALA A 91 -9.45 -11.63 12.89
CA ALA A 91 -8.16 -12.24 13.18
C ALA A 91 -7.90 -12.39 14.69
N GLY A 92 -8.61 -11.63 15.53
CA GLY A 92 -8.46 -11.66 16.99
C GLY A 92 -7.15 -11.01 17.44
N MET A 93 -6.68 -9.99 16.71
CA MET A 93 -5.42 -9.31 17.02
C MET A 93 -5.49 -8.63 18.39
N GLN A 94 -4.70 -9.13 19.34
CA GLN A 94 -4.58 -8.57 20.69
C GLN A 94 -3.53 -7.46 20.70
N THR A 95 -3.97 -6.25 20.40
CA THR A 95 -3.11 -5.09 20.32
C THR A 95 -3.81 -3.91 20.99
N ASP A 96 -3.03 -3.04 21.63
CA ASP A 96 -3.53 -1.82 22.25
C ASP A 96 -4.28 -0.94 21.24
N LEU A 97 -5.19 -0.10 21.74
CA LEU A 97 -5.89 0.90 20.93
C LEU A 97 -4.91 1.72 20.07
N TYR A 98 -3.74 2.04 20.61
CA TYR A 98 -2.68 2.73 19.89
C TYR A 98 -2.18 1.95 18.65
N GLY A 99 -1.95 0.64 18.79
CA GLY A 99 -1.54 -0.23 17.69
C GLY A 99 -2.62 -0.36 16.62
N TYR A 100 -3.88 -0.44 17.03
CA TYR A 100 -5.00 -0.42 16.09
C TYR A 100 -5.06 0.89 15.27
N PHE A 101 -5.01 2.05 15.92
CA PHE A 101 -5.06 3.33 15.22
C PHE A 101 -3.89 3.52 14.26
N LEU A 102 -2.67 3.13 14.66
CA LEU A 102 -1.52 3.18 13.77
C LEU A 102 -1.64 2.21 12.59
N THR A 103 -2.19 1.02 12.80
CA THR A 103 -2.47 0.05 11.72
C THR A 103 -3.39 0.69 10.67
N VAL A 104 -4.47 1.35 11.12
CA VAL A 104 -5.41 2.06 10.23
C VAL A 104 -4.72 3.22 9.49
N ILE A 105 -3.87 4.00 10.17
CA ILE A 105 -3.13 5.09 9.53
C ILE A 105 -2.18 4.55 8.45
N ILE A 106 -1.47 3.45 8.72
CA ILE A 106 -0.55 2.84 7.75
C ILE A 106 -1.34 2.31 6.54
N THR A 107 -2.48 1.64 6.73
CA THR A 107 -3.29 1.16 5.60
C THR A 107 -3.90 2.29 4.78
N ILE A 108 -4.31 3.40 5.41
CA ILE A 108 -4.73 4.63 4.71
C ILE A 108 -3.58 5.20 3.86
N LEU A 109 -2.36 5.28 4.41
CA LEU A 109 -1.20 5.79 3.68
C LEU A 109 -0.86 4.91 2.47
N VAL A 110 -0.89 3.59 2.64
CA VAL A 110 -0.68 2.64 1.54
C VAL A 110 -1.71 2.83 0.44
N MET A 111 -3.00 2.98 0.81
CA MET A 111 -4.09 3.24 -0.13
C MET A 111 -3.94 4.59 -0.85
N ALA A 112 -3.50 5.63 -0.13
CA ALA A 112 -3.26 6.95 -0.69
C ALA A 112 -2.12 6.93 -1.72
N VAL A 113 -0.98 6.32 -1.38
CA VAL A 113 0.15 6.19 -2.31
C VAL A 113 -0.24 5.36 -3.53
N SER A 114 -0.93 4.23 -3.33
CA SER A 114 -1.44 3.39 -4.40
C SER A 114 -2.38 4.16 -5.35
N THR A 115 -3.33 4.90 -4.82
CA THR A 115 -4.25 5.75 -5.60
C THR A 115 -3.49 6.78 -6.42
N SER A 116 -2.52 7.46 -5.82
CA SER A 116 -1.70 8.46 -6.51
C SER A 116 -0.85 7.85 -7.63
N CYS A 117 -0.34 6.63 -7.44
CA CYS A 117 0.35 5.86 -8.47
C CYS A 117 -0.59 5.53 -9.65
N GLY A 118 -1.82 5.10 -9.37
CA GLY A 118 -2.84 4.85 -10.39
C GLY A 118 -3.15 6.08 -11.24
N TYR A 119 -3.28 7.25 -10.59
CA TYR A 119 -3.40 8.54 -11.28
C TYR A 119 -2.18 8.83 -12.18
N MET A 120 -0.97 8.61 -11.69
CA MET A 120 0.26 8.81 -12.45
C MET A 120 0.29 7.94 -13.71
N PHE A 121 0.10 6.62 -13.58
CA PHE A 121 0.11 5.70 -14.71
C PHE A 121 -0.98 6.03 -15.74
N ASN A 122 -2.20 6.36 -15.29
CA ASN A 122 -3.28 6.72 -16.20
C ASN A 122 -2.92 7.94 -17.06
N ASN A 123 -2.34 8.97 -16.43
CA ASN A 123 -2.01 10.23 -17.08
C ASN A 123 -0.77 10.17 -17.97
N ILE A 124 0.20 9.30 -17.67
CA ILE A 124 1.41 9.10 -18.48
C ILE A 124 1.07 8.40 -19.81
N PHE A 125 0.41 7.25 -19.76
CA PHE A 125 0.21 6.42 -20.96
C PHE A 125 -1.00 6.86 -21.79
N GLY A 126 -1.99 7.45 -21.13
CA GLY A 126 -3.14 8.04 -21.76
C GLY A 126 -4.09 7.11 -22.51
N SER A 127 -3.79 5.82 -22.52
CA SER A 127 -4.65 4.71 -22.89
C SER A 127 -4.64 3.72 -21.73
N LEU A 128 -5.84 3.29 -21.30
CA LEU A 128 -6.00 2.36 -20.19
C LEU A 128 -5.29 1.03 -20.46
N SER A 129 -5.41 0.48 -21.67
CA SER A 129 -4.79 -0.79 -22.03
C SER A 129 -3.26 -0.73 -21.96
N LEU A 130 -2.65 0.38 -22.38
CA LEU A 130 -1.21 0.57 -22.28
C LEU A 130 -0.79 0.73 -20.82
N ALA A 131 -1.49 1.55 -20.04
CA ALA A 131 -1.20 1.75 -18.63
C ALA A 131 -1.24 0.42 -17.84
N LEU A 132 -2.27 -0.41 -18.07
CA LEU A 132 -2.43 -1.72 -17.45
C LEU A 132 -1.30 -2.69 -17.82
N THR A 133 -0.83 -2.64 -19.07
CA THR A 133 0.27 -3.49 -19.54
C THR A 133 1.57 -3.22 -18.80
N PHE A 134 1.84 -1.96 -18.41
CA PHE A 134 3.07 -1.58 -17.71
C PHE A 134 2.94 -1.62 -16.18
N VAL A 135 1.75 -1.31 -15.63
CA VAL A 135 1.55 -1.32 -14.17
C VAL A 135 1.60 -2.74 -13.61
N GLN A 136 1.03 -3.74 -14.30
CA GLN A 136 0.99 -5.11 -13.80
C GLN A 136 2.37 -5.72 -13.51
N PRO A 137 3.37 -5.67 -14.42
CA PRO A 137 4.72 -6.16 -14.11
C PRO A 137 5.41 -5.28 -13.05
N PHE A 138 5.15 -3.98 -13.03
CA PHE A 138 5.68 -3.07 -12.01
C PHE A 138 5.19 -3.46 -10.60
N ASP A 139 3.90 -3.74 -10.45
CA ASP A 139 3.32 -4.16 -9.17
C ASP A 139 3.87 -5.50 -8.71
N ASN A 140 4.02 -6.45 -9.64
CA ASN A 140 4.57 -7.76 -9.32
C ASN A 140 5.99 -7.65 -8.77
N VAL A 141 6.82 -6.76 -9.33
CA VAL A 141 8.18 -6.51 -8.83
C VAL A 141 8.13 -5.89 -7.43
N ILE A 142 7.29 -4.88 -7.21
CA ILE A 142 7.11 -4.24 -5.90
C ILE A 142 6.66 -5.25 -4.84
N MET A 143 5.69 -6.10 -5.17
CA MET A 143 5.17 -7.13 -4.29
C MET A 143 6.23 -8.20 -3.98
N MET A 144 7.02 -8.65 -4.96
CA MET A 144 8.11 -9.61 -4.73
C MET A 144 9.18 -9.04 -3.79
N LEU A 145 9.42 -7.74 -3.84
CA LEU A 145 10.39 -7.02 -3.02
C LEU A 145 9.85 -6.56 -1.67
N SER A 146 8.71 -7.09 -1.22
CA SER A 146 8.06 -6.73 0.06
C SER A 146 8.74 -7.26 1.33
N GLY A 147 9.81 -8.02 1.20
CA GLY A 147 10.52 -8.66 2.33
C GLY A 147 9.92 -9.99 2.80
N ILE A 148 8.69 -10.34 2.39
CA ILE A 148 8.07 -11.63 2.72
C ILE A 148 8.51 -12.77 1.79
N PHE A 149 8.70 -12.48 0.49
CA PHE A 149 9.03 -13.49 -0.53
C PHE A 149 10.53 -13.65 -0.77
N VAL A 150 11.25 -12.53 -0.70
CA VAL A 150 12.69 -12.47 -0.96
C VAL A 150 13.34 -11.83 0.25
N ASN A 151 14.38 -12.48 0.77
CA ASN A 151 15.22 -11.88 1.80
C ASN A 151 15.94 -10.66 1.23
N LEU A 152 15.80 -9.51 1.88
CA LEU A 152 16.31 -8.23 1.37
C LEU A 152 17.85 -8.19 1.24
N ARG A 153 18.62 -9.06 1.91
CA ARG A 153 20.08 -9.16 1.73
C ARG A 153 20.50 -9.85 0.44
N SER A 154 19.69 -10.76 -0.07
CA SER A 154 20.01 -11.46 -1.32
C SER A 154 19.71 -10.61 -2.55
N VAL A 155 19.00 -9.50 -2.38
CA VAL A 155 18.70 -8.54 -3.44
C VAL A 155 20.01 -7.87 -3.89
N PRO A 156 20.32 -7.87 -5.19
CA PRO A 156 21.49 -7.16 -5.71
C PRO A 156 21.46 -5.66 -5.38
N TRP A 157 22.62 -5.07 -5.13
CA TRP A 157 22.76 -3.66 -4.74
C TRP A 157 22.05 -2.68 -5.69
N PHE A 158 21.98 -2.99 -6.99
CA PHE A 158 21.34 -2.15 -7.99
C PHE A 158 19.81 -2.17 -7.93
N LEU A 159 19.17 -3.07 -7.17
CA LEU A 159 17.72 -3.11 -6.93
C LEU A 159 17.32 -2.52 -5.58
N HIS A 160 18.27 -2.17 -4.72
CA HIS A 160 17.97 -1.61 -3.39
C HIS A 160 17.17 -0.31 -3.43
N TRP A 161 17.28 0.48 -4.51
CA TRP A 161 16.47 1.69 -4.67
C TRP A 161 14.99 1.36 -4.91
N VAL A 162 14.70 0.22 -5.57
CA VAL A 162 13.32 -0.24 -5.80
C VAL A 162 12.68 -0.64 -4.48
N VAL A 163 13.42 -1.38 -3.64
CA VAL A 163 12.99 -1.76 -2.30
C VAL A 163 12.64 -0.52 -1.48
N LYS A 164 13.51 0.49 -1.46
CA LYS A 164 13.28 1.74 -0.69
C LYS A 164 12.08 2.57 -1.15
N ILE A 165 11.67 2.42 -2.41
CA ILE A 165 10.52 3.14 -2.99
C ILE A 165 9.24 2.30 -2.91
N SER A 166 9.36 1.00 -2.59
CA SER A 166 8.24 0.07 -2.50
C SER A 166 7.37 0.38 -1.27
N TRP A 167 6.28 1.13 -1.44
CA TRP A 167 5.33 1.38 -0.34
C TRP A 167 4.61 0.11 0.13
N PHE A 168 4.66 -0.97 -0.66
CA PHE A 168 4.24 -2.29 -0.22
C PHE A 168 5.15 -2.79 0.90
N GLU A 169 6.47 -2.72 0.69
CA GLU A 169 7.48 -3.09 1.69
C GLU A 169 7.41 -2.16 2.90
N LEU A 170 7.40 -0.83 2.68
CA LEU A 170 7.30 0.15 3.75
C LEU A 170 6.07 -0.10 4.64
N GLY A 171 4.94 -0.47 4.03
CA GLY A 171 3.69 -0.78 4.74
C GLY A 171 3.77 -2.10 5.50
N PHE A 172 4.33 -3.12 4.87
CA PHE A 172 4.50 -4.44 5.47
C PHE A 172 5.49 -4.42 6.65
N GLU A 173 6.65 -3.80 6.51
CA GLU A 173 7.62 -3.62 7.60
C GLU A 173 7.00 -2.80 8.74
N ALA A 174 6.28 -1.71 8.44
CA ALA A 174 5.65 -0.87 9.46
C ALA A 174 4.60 -1.63 10.28
N LEU A 175 3.71 -2.41 9.65
CA LEU A 175 2.73 -3.25 10.36
C LEU A 175 3.40 -4.34 11.19
N THR A 176 4.47 -4.94 10.65
CA THR A 176 5.24 -5.97 11.33
C THR A 176 5.91 -5.43 12.59
N ILE A 177 6.62 -4.29 12.48
CA ILE A 177 7.22 -3.60 13.63
C ILE A 177 6.16 -3.27 14.67
N LEU A 178 5.05 -2.69 14.25
CA LEU A 178 3.99 -2.23 15.14
C LEU A 178 3.41 -3.35 16.01
N HIS A 179 3.27 -4.54 15.43
CA HIS A 179 2.74 -5.70 16.14
C HIS A 179 3.79 -6.39 17.02
N TRP A 180 4.96 -6.70 16.46
CA TRP A 180 5.95 -7.54 17.15
C TRP A 180 6.81 -6.79 18.17
N GLN A 181 6.88 -5.45 18.12
CA GLN A 181 7.70 -4.67 19.08
C GLN A 181 7.33 -4.89 20.56
N ASN A 182 6.06 -5.24 20.85
CA ASN A 182 5.55 -5.38 22.21
C ASN A 182 5.23 -6.85 22.60
N VAL A 183 5.50 -7.81 21.70
CA VAL A 183 5.25 -9.23 21.96
C VAL A 183 6.50 -9.80 22.62
N THR A 184 6.39 -10.21 23.89
CA THR A 184 7.52 -10.65 24.74
C THR A 184 7.70 -12.16 24.83
N TYR A 185 6.72 -12.94 24.37
CA TYR A 185 6.74 -14.39 24.48
C TYR A 185 5.95 -15.05 23.35
N ILE A 186 6.60 -16.01 22.69
CA ILE A 186 6.03 -16.87 21.65
C ILE A 186 6.33 -18.33 22.03
N ALA A 187 5.32 -19.18 22.03
CA ALA A 187 5.49 -20.60 22.33
C ALA A 187 6.22 -21.32 21.17
N CYS A 188 7.26 -22.08 21.52
CA CYS A 188 8.00 -22.90 20.56
C CYS A 188 7.28 -24.22 20.25
N SER A 189 7.47 -24.69 19.03
CA SER A 189 7.01 -26.01 18.61
C SER A 189 7.92 -27.09 19.18
N GLU A 190 7.37 -28.28 19.43
CA GLU A 190 8.18 -29.48 19.75
C GLU A 190 8.87 -30.06 18.51
N ASP A 191 8.50 -29.58 17.32
CA ASP A 191 9.06 -30.00 16.04
C ASP A 191 10.48 -29.39 15.83
N PRO A 192 11.54 -30.22 15.69
CA PRO A 192 12.91 -29.74 15.51
C PRO A 192 13.15 -29.02 14.17
N ASP A 193 12.28 -29.19 13.16
CA ASP A 193 12.43 -28.53 11.85
C ASP A 193 11.91 -27.08 11.87
N VAL A 194 11.20 -26.67 12.94
CA VAL A 194 10.67 -25.32 13.09
C VAL A 194 11.62 -24.48 13.96
N PRO A 195 12.19 -23.38 13.45
CA PRO A 195 13.01 -22.50 14.27
C PRO A 195 12.18 -21.93 15.42
N CYS A 196 12.71 -22.04 16.64
CA CYS A 196 12.09 -21.52 17.86
C CYS A 196 12.46 -20.05 18.03
N LEU A 197 11.52 -19.16 17.66
CA LEU A 197 11.62 -17.72 17.92
C LEU A 197 10.86 -17.42 19.22
N ILE A 198 11.54 -16.92 20.23
CA ILE A 198 11.00 -16.80 21.60
C ILE A 198 10.34 -15.43 21.82
N ASP A 199 10.82 -14.41 21.12
CA ASP A 199 10.45 -13.02 21.30
C ASP A 199 10.11 -12.33 19.97
N GLY A 200 9.30 -11.27 20.02
CA GLY A 200 8.97 -10.47 18.84
C GLY A 200 10.20 -9.79 18.23
N SER A 201 11.23 -9.48 19.03
CA SER A 201 12.51 -8.96 18.54
C SER A 201 13.23 -9.96 17.61
N GLU A 202 13.22 -11.26 17.92
CA GLU A 202 13.81 -12.30 17.07
C GLU A 202 13.03 -12.47 15.76
N VAL A 203 11.71 -12.26 15.79
CA VAL A 203 10.88 -12.21 14.58
C VAL A 203 11.30 -11.03 13.70
N LEU A 204 11.49 -9.84 14.28
CA LEU A 204 11.95 -8.66 13.55
C LEU A 204 13.37 -8.86 12.98
N ASP A 205 14.27 -9.48 13.74
CA ASP A 205 15.63 -9.78 13.28
C ASP A 205 15.65 -10.79 12.12
N LYS A 206 14.73 -11.77 12.11
CA LYS A 206 14.56 -12.71 10.99
C LYS A 206 14.21 -12.01 9.68
N TYR A 207 13.35 -10.98 9.74
CA TYR A 207 13.00 -10.15 8.59
C TYR A 207 13.93 -8.95 8.39
N GLU A 208 14.87 -8.74 9.32
CA GLU A 208 15.83 -7.63 9.35
C GLU A 208 15.19 -6.25 9.49
N PHE A 209 14.01 -6.23 10.10
CA PHE A 209 13.24 -5.02 10.33
C PHE A 209 13.69 -4.34 11.60
N LYS A 210 13.87 -3.02 11.54
CA LYS A 210 14.33 -2.24 12.70
C LYS A 210 13.20 -1.35 13.17
N VAL A 211 12.93 -1.38 14.47
CA VAL A 211 11.90 -0.54 15.10
C VAL A 211 12.10 0.95 14.79
N THR A 212 13.35 1.40 14.63
CA THR A 212 13.70 2.77 14.24
C THR A 212 13.18 3.20 12.88
N ASN A 213 12.83 2.27 11.99
CA ASN A 213 12.39 2.55 10.63
C ASN A 213 10.91 2.94 10.54
N LEU A 214 10.10 2.70 11.59
CA LEU A 214 8.66 2.95 11.56
C LEU A 214 8.30 4.39 11.14
N ILE A 215 8.93 5.38 11.76
CA ILE A 215 8.69 6.80 11.48
C ILE A 215 9.24 7.22 10.10
N PRO A 216 10.49 6.88 9.73
CA PRO A 216 10.99 7.07 8.37
C PRO A 216 10.08 6.50 7.27
N HIS A 217 9.48 5.32 7.50
CA HIS A 217 8.57 4.69 6.54
C HIS A 217 7.29 5.49 6.33
N ILE A 218 6.67 5.98 7.41
CA ILE A 218 5.51 6.88 7.35
C ILE A 218 5.85 8.14 6.54
N TYR A 219 6.99 8.79 6.83
CA TYR A 219 7.42 9.96 6.06
C TYR A 219 7.68 9.63 4.59
N SER A 220 8.28 8.49 4.31
CA SER A 220 8.58 8.05 2.94
C SER A 220 7.30 7.84 2.13
N MET A 221 6.26 7.23 2.72
CA MET A 221 4.95 7.11 2.07
C MET A 221 4.32 8.47 1.78
N VAL A 222 4.38 9.42 2.71
CA VAL A 222 3.86 10.79 2.49
C VAL A 222 4.60 11.47 1.34
N TRP A 223 5.92 11.32 1.27
CA TRP A 223 6.72 11.86 0.16
C TRP A 223 6.37 11.19 -1.18
N LEU A 224 6.16 9.88 -1.21
CA LEU A 224 5.74 9.16 -2.42
C LEU A 224 4.35 9.61 -2.89
N TYR A 225 3.41 9.78 -1.97
CA TYR A 225 2.06 10.29 -2.26
C TYR A 225 2.12 11.66 -2.95
N ILE A 226 2.90 12.59 -2.38
CA ILE A 226 3.10 13.92 -2.95
C ILE A 226 3.80 13.81 -4.32
N GLY A 227 4.86 13.01 -4.41
CA GLY A 227 5.65 12.83 -5.63
C GLY A 227 4.81 12.32 -6.81
N PHE A 228 4.01 11.27 -6.60
CA PHE A 228 3.15 10.70 -7.64
C PHE A 228 2.04 11.66 -8.07
N HIS A 229 1.42 12.40 -7.14
CA HIS A 229 0.44 13.43 -7.50
C HIS A 229 1.07 14.59 -8.26
N LEU A 230 2.28 15.02 -7.91
CA LEU A 230 2.99 16.07 -8.66
C LEU A 230 3.27 15.63 -10.10
N ILE A 231 3.82 14.43 -10.30
CA ILE A 231 4.07 13.88 -11.64
C ILE A 231 2.76 13.76 -12.41
N SER A 232 1.73 13.18 -11.78
CA SER A 232 0.42 13.02 -12.39
C SER A 232 -0.22 14.35 -12.78
N PHE A 233 -0.11 15.38 -11.94
CA PHE A 233 -0.65 16.71 -12.19
C PHE A 233 0.01 17.35 -13.41
N VAL A 234 1.35 17.32 -13.45
CA VAL A 234 2.12 17.85 -14.60
C VAL A 234 1.72 17.13 -15.88
N CYS A 235 1.71 15.79 -15.88
CA CYS A 235 1.31 15.01 -17.05
C CYS A 235 -0.12 15.31 -17.52
N PHE A 236 -1.07 15.42 -16.59
CA PHE A 236 -2.46 15.72 -16.91
C PHE A 236 -2.62 17.11 -17.53
N VAL A 237 -2.04 18.13 -16.91
CA VAL A 237 -2.13 19.53 -17.37
C VAL A 237 -1.45 19.69 -18.72
N THR A 238 -0.23 19.16 -18.90
CA THR A 238 0.47 19.19 -20.19
C THR A 238 -0.37 18.55 -21.30
N ARG A 239 -0.96 17.37 -21.04
CA ARG A 239 -1.80 16.68 -22.02
C ARG A 239 -3.09 17.43 -22.34
N ALA A 240 -3.70 18.07 -21.35
CA ALA A 240 -4.88 18.91 -21.55
C ALA A 240 -4.56 20.12 -22.45
N HIS A 241 -3.40 20.76 -22.28
CA HIS A 241 -2.97 21.86 -23.15
C HIS A 241 -2.67 21.40 -24.58
N LEU A 242 -1.96 20.28 -24.75
CA LEU A 242 -1.65 19.73 -26.08
C LEU A 242 -2.93 19.40 -26.87
N ASN A 243 -3.91 18.79 -26.22
CA ASN A 243 -5.19 18.44 -26.83
C ASN A 243 -6.08 19.65 -27.15
N LYS A 244 -5.82 20.83 -26.57
CA LYS A 244 -6.52 22.08 -26.91
C LYS A 244 -5.98 22.71 -28.18
N LEU A 245 -4.73 22.39 -28.53
CA LEU A 245 -4.00 22.93 -29.68
C LEU A 245 -4.15 22.08 -30.95
N SER A 246 -4.67 20.86 -30.84
CA SER A 246 -4.98 19.92 -31.93
C SER A 246 -6.43 20.02 -32.37
#